data_AF-A0A848YB18-F1
#
_entry.id   AF-A0A848YB18-F1
#
_cell.length_a   1.000
_cell.length_b   1.000
_cell.length_c   1.000
_cell.angle_alpha   90.00
_cell.angle_beta   90.00
_cell.angle_gamma   90.00
#
_symmetry.space_group_name_H-M   'P 1'
#
loop_
_entity.id
_entity.type
_entity.pdbx_description
1 polymer ?
#
loop_
_entity_poly.entity_id
_entity_poly.type
_entity_poly.pdbx_seq_one_letter_code
_entity_poly.pdbx_strand_id
1 'polypeptide(L)'
;GFVSDGYELKPGSEAESVLGEVHEQVMGRPLKTQLATAYLDSRVYVLFDDIPALNYGCTAENIHGFDERVELASVRRITEVMALFIAEWCGVEPLE
;
A
#
# COMPACT_ATOMS: atom_id res chain seq x y z
N GLY A 1 -24.04 -15.17 2.49
CA GLY A 1 -22.88 -14.56 3.18
C GLY A 1 -21.62 -15.07 2.52
N PHE A 2 -20.58 -14.24 2.46
CA PHE A 2 -19.25 -14.63 1.99
C PHE A 2 -18.34 -14.84 3.20
N VAL A 3 -17.54 -15.91 3.21
CA VAL A 3 -16.59 -16.23 4.28
C VAL A 3 -15.25 -16.53 3.63
N SER A 4 -14.18 -15.91 4.14
CA SER A 4 -12.82 -16.08 3.64
C SER A 4 -11.82 -15.99 4.78
N ASP A 5 -10.69 -16.68 4.66
CA ASP A 5 -9.58 -16.53 5.62
C ASP A 5 -9.01 -15.11 5.57
N GLY A 6 -8.64 -14.57 6.73
CA GLY A 6 -7.79 -13.39 6.81
C GLY A 6 -6.36 -13.70 6.37
N TYR A 7 -5.53 -12.67 6.24
CA TYR A 7 -4.11 -12.84 6.01
C TYR A 7 -3.31 -11.84 6.84
N GLU A 8 -2.05 -12.18 7.12
CA GLU A 8 -1.07 -11.31 7.74
C GLU A 8 0.11 -11.16 6.77
N LEU A 9 0.51 -9.92 6.49
CA LEU A 9 1.80 -9.65 5.88
C LEU A 9 2.86 -9.73 6.98
N LYS A 10 3.71 -10.76 6.94
CA LYS A 10 4.83 -10.87 7.88
C LYS A 10 5.82 -9.70 7.65
N PRO A 11 6.27 -9.02 8.71
CA PRO A 11 7.17 -7.89 8.57
C PRO A 11 8.56 -8.33 8.10
N GLY A 12 9.28 -7.39 7.47
CA GLY A 12 10.69 -7.53 7.11
C GLY A 12 10.94 -7.92 5.65
N SER A 13 9.93 -7.80 4.78
CA SER A 13 10.18 -7.92 3.34
C SER A 13 10.97 -6.72 2.82
N GLU A 14 11.80 -6.94 1.80
CA GLU A 14 12.54 -5.86 1.13
C GLU A 14 11.58 -4.83 0.53
N ALA A 15 10.46 -5.27 -0.07
CA ALA A 15 9.43 -4.38 -0.62
C ALA A 15 8.79 -3.49 0.46
N GLU A 16 8.56 -4.01 1.67
CA GLU A 16 8.08 -3.22 2.81
C GLU A 16 9.10 -2.17 3.25
N SER A 17 10.40 -2.53 3.28
CA SER A 17 11.47 -1.58 3.61
C SER A 17 11.52 -0.42 2.62
N VAL A 18 11.56 -0.72 1.32
CA VAL A 18 11.59 0.30 0.26
C VAL A 18 10.36 1.20 0.34
N LEU A 19 9.16 0.63 0.51
CA LEU A 19 7.94 1.42 0.67
C LEU A 19 8.00 2.32 1.93
N GLY A 20 8.53 1.81 3.04
CA GLY A 20 8.70 2.56 4.27
C GLY A 20 9.62 3.76 4.10
N GLU A 21 10.76 3.57 3.44
CA GLU A 21 11.75 4.61 3.16
C GLU A 21 11.19 5.70 2.24
N VAL A 22 10.59 5.33 1.11
CA VAL A 22 10.01 6.32 0.17
C VAL A 22 8.78 7.01 0.75
N HIS A 23 8.00 6.32 1.61
CA HIS A 23 6.90 6.95 2.34
C HIS A 23 7.43 8.03 3.26
N GLU A 24 8.45 7.74 4.08
CA GLU A 24 9.00 8.70 5.02
C GLU A 24 9.62 9.91 4.31
N GLN A 25 10.29 9.68 3.18
CA GLN A 25 10.83 10.74 2.33
C GLN A 25 9.74 11.74 1.87
N VAL A 26 8.60 11.25 1.37
CA VAL A 26 7.53 12.11 0.82
C VAL A 26 6.62 12.67 1.91
N MET A 27 6.33 11.88 2.94
CA MET A 27 5.35 12.21 3.98
C MET A 27 5.96 12.91 5.19
N GLY A 28 7.29 12.88 5.34
CA GLY A 28 8.02 13.47 6.47
C GLY A 28 7.74 12.77 7.81
N ARG A 29 7.22 11.54 7.77
CA ARG A 29 6.86 10.73 8.95
C ARG A 29 6.93 9.25 8.60
N PRO A 30 7.23 8.37 9.57
CA PRO A 30 7.37 6.94 9.29
C PRO A 30 6.04 6.31 8.87
N LEU A 31 6.14 5.32 7.98
CA LEU A 31 5.02 4.46 7.59
C LEU A 31 4.47 3.73 8.82
N LYS A 32 3.14 3.60 8.89
CA LYS A 32 2.45 2.90 9.98
C LYS A 32 1.74 1.67 9.46
N THR A 33 1.84 0.58 10.22
CA THR A 33 1.04 -0.63 10.01
C THR A 33 -0.39 -0.42 10.52
N GLN A 34 -1.38 -0.95 9.81
CA GLN A 34 -2.79 -0.90 10.18
C GLN A 34 -3.44 -2.26 9.97
N LEU A 35 -4.44 -2.56 10.80
CA LEU A 35 -5.32 -3.71 10.61
C LEU A 35 -6.59 -3.25 9.90
N ALA A 36 -7.00 -3.98 8.86
CA ALA A 36 -8.28 -3.79 8.19
C ALA A 36 -9.21 -4.96 8.49
N THR A 37 -10.44 -4.68 8.92
CA THR A 37 -11.50 -5.69 9.06
C THR A 37 -12.31 -5.88 7.77
N ALA A 38 -11.84 -5.30 6.67
CA ALA A 38 -12.40 -5.45 5.33
C ALA A 38 -11.63 -6.53 4.57
N TYR A 39 -12.30 -7.15 3.60
CA TYR A 39 -11.66 -8.05 2.66
C TYR A 39 -10.66 -7.29 1.78
N LEU A 40 -9.49 -7.89 1.52
CA LEU A 40 -8.44 -7.36 0.66
C LEU A 40 -7.99 -8.45 -0.30
N ASP A 41 -7.92 -8.16 -1.60
CA ASP A 41 -7.50 -9.12 -2.63
C ASP A 41 -6.06 -9.61 -2.44
N SER A 42 -5.23 -8.83 -1.76
CA SER A 42 -3.87 -9.21 -1.35
C SER A 42 -3.79 -10.58 -0.68
N ARG A 43 -4.86 -11.02 0.00
CA ARG A 43 -4.93 -12.35 0.61
C ARG A 43 -4.69 -13.48 -0.41
N VAL A 44 -5.13 -13.30 -1.66
CA VAL A 44 -5.07 -14.35 -2.67
C VAL A 44 -3.60 -14.64 -2.99
N TYR A 45 -2.85 -13.57 -3.27
CA TYR A 45 -1.41 -13.63 -3.53
C TYR A 45 -0.62 -14.19 -2.35
N VAL A 46 -0.92 -13.74 -1.12
CA VAL A 46 -0.16 -14.15 0.06
C VAL A 46 -0.48 -15.59 0.48
N LEU A 47 -1.75 -16.01 0.43
CA LEU A 47 -2.14 -17.32 0.94
C LEU A 47 -1.94 -18.45 -0.08
N PHE A 48 -2.01 -18.15 -1.39
CA PHE A 48 -2.05 -19.19 -2.42
C PHE A 48 -0.87 -19.15 -3.39
N ASP A 49 -0.18 -18.00 -3.53
CA ASP A 49 0.90 -17.84 -4.52
C ASP A 49 2.27 -17.51 -3.89
N ASP A 50 2.38 -17.42 -2.57
CA ASP A 50 3.61 -17.03 -1.83
C ASP A 50 4.21 -15.70 -2.30
N ILE A 51 3.34 -14.76 -2.70
CA ILE A 51 3.72 -13.42 -3.16
C ILE A 51 3.41 -12.41 -2.05
N PRO A 52 4.42 -11.71 -1.50
CA PRO A 52 4.19 -10.60 -0.58
C PRO A 52 3.34 -9.50 -1.23
N ALA A 53 2.29 -9.04 -0.54
CA ALA A 53 1.38 -8.03 -1.04
C ALA A 53 1.18 -6.90 -0.03
N LEU A 54 1.53 -5.68 -0.45
CA LEU A 54 1.41 -4.44 0.33
C LEU A 54 0.08 -3.75 0.00
N ASN A 55 -0.77 -3.51 1.01
CA ASN A 55 -1.94 -2.66 0.86
C ASN A 55 -1.62 -1.25 1.36
N TYR A 56 -1.50 -0.31 0.43
CA TYR A 56 -1.08 1.05 0.70
C TYR A 56 -1.85 2.04 -0.18
N GLY A 57 -2.27 3.18 0.38
CA GLY A 57 -3.19 4.06 -0.32
C GLY A 57 -3.38 5.43 0.33
N CYS A 58 -4.28 6.21 -0.28
CA CYS A 58 -4.64 7.56 0.14
C CYS A 58 -5.66 7.59 1.28
N THR A 59 -5.81 8.78 1.87
CA THR A 59 -6.77 9.00 2.95
C THR A 59 -8.18 9.13 2.35
N ALA A 60 -9.04 8.17 2.70
CA ALA A 60 -10.45 8.13 2.34
C ALA A 60 -11.33 8.09 3.60
N GLU A 61 -12.54 8.61 3.49
CA GLU A 61 -13.53 8.64 4.56
C GLU A 61 -14.87 8.09 4.05
N ASN A 62 -15.63 7.44 4.93
CA ASN A 62 -16.95 6.87 4.63
C ASN A 62 -16.95 5.90 3.43
N ILE A 63 -15.93 5.05 3.31
CA ILE A 63 -15.86 4.03 2.25
C ILE A 63 -17.14 3.16 2.31
N HIS A 64 -17.87 3.05 1.20
CA HIS A 64 -19.21 2.43 1.09
C HIS A 64 -20.38 3.20 1.76
N GLY A 65 -20.18 4.45 2.17
CA GLY A 65 -21.19 5.30 2.80
C GLY A 65 -21.75 6.38 1.86
N PHE A 66 -22.81 7.08 2.28
CA PHE A 66 -23.45 8.14 1.49
C PHE A 66 -22.48 9.28 1.11
N ASP A 67 -21.61 9.69 2.05
CA ASP A 67 -20.65 10.78 1.88
C ASP A 67 -19.23 10.25 1.69
N GLU A 68 -19.07 9.19 0.90
CA GLU A 68 -17.75 8.65 0.52
C GLU A 68 -16.91 9.72 -0.18
N ARG A 69 -15.67 9.89 0.28
CA ARG A 69 -14.75 10.90 -0.25
C ARG A 69 -13.30 10.54 -0.03
N VAL A 70 -12.43 11.25 -0.76
CA VAL A 70 -10.98 11.11 -0.69
C VAL A 70 -10.31 12.47 -0.56
N GLU A 71 -9.18 12.54 0.16
CA GLU A 71 -8.37 13.75 0.26
C GLU A 71 -7.44 13.88 -0.95
N LEU A 72 -7.70 14.85 -1.85
CA LEU A 72 -6.94 15.01 -3.09
C LEU A 72 -5.45 15.29 -2.90
N ALA A 73 -5.06 16.02 -1.85
CA ALA A 73 -3.66 16.24 -1.55
C ALA A 73 -2.95 14.97 -1.03
N SER A 74 -3.67 14.03 -0.40
CA SER A 74 -3.14 12.70 -0.08
C SER A 74 -3.04 11.87 -1.34
N VAL A 75 -4.01 11.92 -2.27
CA VAL A 75 -3.89 11.24 -3.57
C VAL A 75 -2.59 11.64 -4.26
N ARG A 76 -2.33 12.95 -4.38
CA ARG A 76 -1.09 13.45 -5.02
C ARG A 76 0.18 12.94 -4.33
N ARG A 77 0.25 13.00 -2.99
CA ARG A 77 1.40 12.52 -2.22
C ARG A 77 1.60 11.01 -2.37
N ILE A 78 0.52 10.23 -2.33
CA ILE A 78 0.59 8.79 -2.50
C ILE A 78 0.98 8.40 -3.93
N THR A 79 0.56 9.16 -4.94
CA THR A 79 1.06 8.98 -6.32
C THR A 79 2.57 9.15 -6.39
N GLU A 80 3.13 10.18 -5.73
CA GLU A 80 4.57 10.38 -5.65
C GLU A 80 5.28 9.21 -4.95
N VAL A 81 4.76 8.75 -3.80
CA VAL A 81 5.29 7.57 -3.10
C VAL A 81 5.25 6.33 -3.99
N MET A 82 4.15 6.07 -4.69
CA MET A 82 4.04 4.91 -5.58
C MET A 82 5.03 4.99 -6.76
N ALA A 83 5.23 6.17 -7.33
CA ALA A 83 6.20 6.38 -8.40
C ALA A 83 7.63 6.11 -7.93
N LEU A 84 8.02 6.65 -6.76
CA LEU A 84 9.32 6.41 -6.15
C LEU A 84 9.50 4.94 -5.75
N PHE A 85 8.48 4.33 -5.13
CA PHE A 85 8.51 2.91 -4.78
C PHE A 85 8.80 2.05 -6.01
N ILE A 86 8.10 2.27 -7.13
CA ILE A 86 8.33 1.52 -8.37
C ILE A 86 9.75 1.75 -8.89
N ALA A 87 10.22 3.01 -8.91
CA ALA A 87 11.54 3.35 -9.40
C ALA A 87 12.67 2.71 -8.57
N GLU A 88 12.56 2.74 -7.24
CA GLU A 88 13.56 2.18 -6.32
C GLU A 88 13.48 0.65 -6.26
N TRP A 89 12.27 0.07 -6.26
CA TRP A 89 12.08 -1.38 -6.19
C TRP A 89 12.46 -2.10 -7.47
N CYS A 90 12.05 -1.57 -8.63
CA CYS A 90 12.28 -2.21 -9.92
C CYS A 90 13.58 -1.73 -10.60
N GLY A 91 14.09 -0.56 -10.23
CA GLY A 91 15.08 0.17 -11.00
C GLY A 91 14.46 0.94 -12.18
N VAL A 92 15.24 1.86 -12.75
CA VAL A 92 14.90 2.64 -13.94
C VAL A 92 16.02 2.58 -14.96
N GLU A 93 15.66 2.64 -16.24
CA GLU A 93 16.63 2.73 -17.34
C GLU A 93 17.03 4.20 -17.61
N PRO A 94 18.25 4.45 -18.11
CA PRO A 94 18.66 5.78 -18.54
C PRO A 94 17.76 6.33 -19.65
N LEU A 95 17.62 7.66 -19.70
CA LEU A 95 17.04 8.32 -20.87
C LEU A 95 18.03 8.23 -22.04
N GLU A 96 17.52 7.90 -23.22
CA GLU A 96 18.26 7.98 -24.48
C GLU A 96 18.55 9.43 -24.90
#